data_AF-A0A9J6RHN6-F1
#
_entry.id   AF-A0A9J6RHN6-F1
#
_cell.length_a   1.000
_cell.length_b   1.000
_cell.length_c   1.000
_cell.angle_alpha   90.00
_cell.angle_beta   90.00
_cell.angle_gamma   90.00
#
_symmetry.space_group_name_H-M   'P 1'
#
loop_
_entity.id
_entity.type
_entity.pdbx_description
1 polymer ?
#
loop_
_entity_poly.entity_id
_entity_poly.type
_entity_poly.pdbx_seq_one_letter_code
_entity_poly.pdbx_strand_id
1 'polypeptide(L)'
;MRKNIVFLFVILFLLGCASKESRTFIRDEQNKEMIYEEIVRQGKETYHLEIEPNVNKMKFGWDTGLPLLNDSRIVVPVQTVGEPEFSFDAVVFISGDPLEITNINIDNAPQAGLGLGDLGEYLVRHIYTEKYQEAFDQLKTFDQHVSIETIFINALTSYYFEEEEEKIALYQAISADYNQGKFNDPAYYDQLLEAYVPQQDSFTEERYYPRISLHVKQPNRSEFDIEERIALIIKYIQASDILPSATYSIVGTDNKDERIYESYTKEYEKKQESF
;
A
#
# COMPACT_ATOMS: atom_id res chain seq x y z
N MET A 1 -30.77 -5.31 -36.10
CA MET A 1 -31.39 -5.54 -34.77
C MET A 1 -30.91 -6.81 -34.05
N ARG A 2 -30.58 -7.93 -34.72
CA ARG A 2 -30.07 -9.15 -34.05
C ARG A 2 -28.70 -9.02 -33.34
N LYS A 3 -27.81 -8.11 -33.79
CA LYS A 3 -26.47 -7.93 -33.19
C LYS A 3 -26.48 -7.19 -31.83
N ASN A 4 -27.46 -6.33 -31.59
CA ASN A 4 -27.56 -5.58 -30.32
C ASN A 4 -28.18 -6.41 -29.19
N ILE A 5 -28.94 -7.46 -29.51
CA ILE A 5 -29.52 -8.39 -28.53
C ILE A 5 -28.42 -9.30 -27.95
N VAL A 6 -27.47 -9.75 -28.77
CA VAL A 6 -26.35 -10.58 -28.30
C VAL A 6 -25.44 -9.81 -27.35
N PHE A 7 -25.18 -8.52 -27.62
CA PHE A 7 -24.37 -7.67 -26.74
C PHE A 7 -25.05 -7.41 -25.38
N LEU A 8 -26.37 -7.25 -25.36
CA LEU A 8 -27.14 -7.08 -24.12
C LEU A 8 -27.19 -8.37 -23.28
N PHE A 9 -27.29 -9.54 -23.92
CA PHE A 9 -27.23 -10.83 -23.23
C PHE A 9 -25.85 -11.15 -22.67
N VAL A 10 -24.77 -10.74 -23.35
CA VAL A 10 -23.40 -10.87 -22.82
C VAL A 10 -23.19 -9.96 -21.61
N ILE A 11 -23.69 -8.71 -21.63
CA ILE A 11 -23.63 -7.81 -20.47
C ILE A 11 -24.47 -8.34 -19.29
N LEU A 12 -25.65 -8.91 -19.55
CA LEU A 12 -26.49 -9.53 -18.52
C LEU A 12 -25.93 -10.86 -17.98
N PHE A 13 -25.21 -11.64 -18.80
CA PHE A 13 -24.46 -12.82 -18.33
C PHE A 13 -23.23 -12.43 -17.50
N LEU A 14 -22.55 -11.34 -17.87
CA LEU A 14 -21.38 -10.83 -17.14
C LEU A 14 -21.74 -10.21 -15.78
N LEU A 15 -22.95 -9.67 -15.62
CA LEU A 15 -23.49 -9.26 -14.30
C LEU A 15 -23.95 -10.46 -13.44
N GLY A 16 -23.79 -11.68 -13.96
CA GLY A 16 -24.62 -12.83 -13.60
C GLY A 16 -23.93 -14.04 -12.96
N CYS A 17 -22.60 -14.14 -12.86
CA CYS A 17 -21.96 -15.43 -12.55
C CYS A 17 -21.44 -15.58 -11.11
N ALA A 18 -22.30 -15.39 -10.11
CA ALA A 18 -22.11 -16.03 -8.80
C ALA A 18 -23.32 -16.94 -8.59
N SER A 19 -23.12 -18.15 -8.05
CA SER A 19 -24.22 -19.10 -7.82
C SER A 19 -25.32 -18.47 -6.97
N LYS A 20 -26.57 -18.93 -7.13
CA LYS A 20 -27.71 -18.41 -6.34
C LYS A 20 -27.45 -18.63 -4.85
N GLU A 21 -26.82 -19.75 -4.53
CA GLU A 21 -26.39 -20.16 -3.20
C GLU A 21 -25.38 -19.16 -2.65
N SER A 22 -24.30 -18.83 -3.36
CA SER A 22 -23.30 -17.85 -2.91
C SER A 22 -23.91 -16.45 -2.73
N ARG A 23 -24.79 -16.02 -3.63
CA ARG A 23 -25.50 -14.73 -3.49
C ARG A 23 -26.42 -14.69 -2.28
N THR A 24 -27.02 -15.82 -1.94
CA THR A 24 -27.85 -15.95 -0.73
C THR A 24 -26.95 -15.90 0.50
N PHE A 25 -25.81 -16.59 0.45
CA PHE A 25 -24.80 -16.60 1.52
C PHE A 25 -24.36 -15.18 1.91
N ILE A 26 -23.97 -14.33 0.95
CA ILE A 26 -23.53 -12.95 1.23
C ILE A 26 -24.66 -12.00 1.66
N ARG A 27 -25.93 -12.38 1.47
CA ARG A 27 -27.09 -11.58 1.87
C ARG A 27 -27.68 -12.02 3.19
N ASP A 28 -27.25 -13.19 3.68
CA ASP A 28 -27.68 -13.72 4.95
C ASP A 28 -27.04 -12.93 6.10
N GLU A 29 -27.88 -12.42 7.01
CA GLU A 29 -27.43 -11.56 8.11
C GLU A 29 -26.62 -12.35 9.15
N GLN A 30 -26.91 -13.63 9.35
CA GLN A 30 -26.14 -14.47 10.28
C GLN A 30 -24.73 -14.70 9.72
N ASN A 31 -24.58 -14.95 8.42
CA ASN A 31 -23.26 -15.08 7.80
C ASN A 31 -22.47 -13.77 7.86
N LYS A 32 -23.12 -12.61 7.67
CA LYS A 32 -22.47 -11.30 7.81
C LYS A 32 -21.95 -11.08 9.23
N GLU A 33 -22.78 -11.39 10.24
CA GLU A 33 -22.40 -11.26 11.65
C GLU A 33 -21.21 -12.17 11.98
N MET A 34 -21.24 -13.43 11.56
CA MET A 34 -20.11 -14.36 11.76
C MET A 34 -18.82 -13.87 11.09
N ILE A 35 -18.89 -13.37 9.84
CA ILE A 35 -17.73 -12.80 9.14
C ILE A 35 -17.19 -11.57 9.89
N TYR A 36 -18.07 -10.67 10.30
CA TYR A 36 -17.71 -9.46 11.03
C TYR A 36 -16.99 -9.81 12.34
N GLU A 37 -17.61 -10.66 13.17
CA GLU A 37 -17.08 -11.06 14.46
C GLU A 37 -15.72 -11.75 14.34
N GLU A 38 -15.56 -12.65 13.37
CA GLU A 38 -14.31 -13.39 13.20
C GLU A 38 -13.17 -12.48 12.70
N ILE A 39 -13.43 -11.56 11.77
CA ILE A 39 -12.40 -10.58 11.35
C ILE A 39 -12.00 -9.71 12.54
N VAL A 40 -12.97 -9.15 13.28
CA VAL A 40 -12.69 -8.33 14.47
C VAL A 40 -11.91 -9.12 15.52
N ARG A 41 -12.29 -10.40 15.74
CA ARG A 41 -11.60 -11.29 16.67
C ARG A 41 -10.15 -11.50 16.24
N GLN A 42 -9.87 -11.79 14.97
CA GLN A 42 -8.49 -11.92 14.49
C GLN A 42 -7.69 -10.63 14.65
N GLY A 43 -8.26 -9.48 14.28
CA GLY A 43 -7.61 -8.18 14.49
C GLY A 43 -7.20 -7.99 15.96
N LYS A 44 -8.14 -8.21 16.87
CA LYS A 44 -7.94 -8.00 18.31
C LYS A 44 -7.05 -9.05 18.97
N GLU A 45 -7.31 -10.33 18.76
CA GLU A 45 -6.66 -11.43 19.48
C GLU A 45 -5.32 -11.83 18.87
N THR A 46 -5.20 -11.79 17.54
CA THR A 46 -3.96 -12.18 16.84
C THR A 46 -3.02 -10.99 16.69
N TYR A 47 -3.53 -9.86 16.20
CA TYR A 47 -2.70 -8.71 15.79
C TYR A 47 -2.72 -7.55 16.78
N HIS A 48 -3.50 -7.63 17.86
CA HIS A 48 -3.69 -6.53 18.83
C HIS A 48 -4.09 -5.20 18.17
N LEU A 49 -4.89 -5.27 17.12
CA LEU A 49 -5.31 -4.14 16.32
C LEU A 49 -6.83 -4.03 16.31
N GLU A 50 -7.33 -2.84 16.62
CA GLU A 50 -8.74 -2.54 16.43
C GLU A 50 -9.01 -2.28 14.95
N ILE A 51 -9.95 -3.04 14.38
CA ILE A 51 -10.33 -2.97 12.96
C ILE A 51 -11.85 -3.01 12.82
N GLU A 52 -12.35 -2.38 11.76
CA GLU A 52 -13.77 -2.26 11.44
C GLU A 52 -14.05 -2.83 10.04
N PRO A 53 -14.60 -4.06 9.95
CA PRO A 53 -15.02 -4.67 8.69
C PRO A 53 -16.32 -4.07 8.14
N ASN A 54 -16.36 -3.80 6.84
CA ASN A 54 -17.56 -3.34 6.15
C ASN A 54 -18.26 -4.47 5.38
N VAL A 55 -18.93 -5.36 6.11
CA VAL A 55 -19.67 -6.51 5.55
C VAL A 55 -20.81 -6.11 4.60
N ASN A 56 -21.28 -4.87 4.64
CA ASN A 56 -22.28 -4.35 3.71
C ASN A 56 -21.70 -4.03 2.32
N LYS A 57 -20.38 -3.83 2.24
CA LYS A 57 -19.65 -3.60 0.99
C LYS A 57 -18.92 -4.84 0.48
N MET A 58 -19.13 -5.99 1.11
CA MET A 58 -18.45 -7.22 0.67
C MET A 58 -18.88 -7.65 -0.74
N LYS A 59 -17.93 -8.18 -1.49
CA LYS A 59 -18.09 -8.53 -2.91
C LYS A 59 -17.40 -9.87 -3.17
N PHE A 60 -17.79 -10.59 -4.21
CA PHE A 60 -16.99 -11.74 -4.65
C PHE A 60 -15.62 -11.27 -5.14
N GLY A 61 -14.57 -12.05 -4.88
CA GLY A 61 -13.21 -11.83 -5.39
C GLY A 61 -12.98 -12.62 -6.68
N TRP A 62 -12.58 -11.93 -7.76
CA TRP A 62 -12.56 -12.45 -9.13
C TRP A 62 -11.12 -12.73 -9.53
N ASP A 63 -10.73 -13.99 -9.74
CA ASP A 63 -9.34 -14.36 -10.11
C ASP A 63 -8.86 -13.74 -11.44
N THR A 64 -9.78 -13.45 -12.37
CA THR A 64 -9.43 -13.15 -13.77
C THR A 64 -10.19 -11.95 -14.35
N GLY A 65 -10.82 -11.13 -13.51
CA GLY A 65 -11.67 -10.02 -13.97
C GLY A 65 -12.99 -10.48 -14.64
N LEU A 66 -13.26 -11.79 -14.67
CA LEU A 66 -14.52 -12.40 -15.08
C LEU A 66 -15.10 -13.25 -13.94
N PRO A 67 -16.42 -13.24 -13.72
CA PRO A 67 -17.04 -13.93 -12.59
C PRO A 67 -17.12 -15.42 -12.93
N LEU A 68 -16.53 -16.27 -12.09
CA LEU A 68 -16.59 -17.72 -12.28
C LEU A 68 -17.78 -18.28 -11.50
N LEU A 69 -18.47 -19.25 -12.11
CA LEU A 69 -19.71 -19.86 -11.59
C LEU A 69 -19.59 -20.43 -10.16
N ASN A 70 -18.36 -20.65 -9.66
CA ASN A 70 -18.06 -21.23 -8.36
C ASN A 70 -17.16 -20.33 -7.50
N ASP A 71 -17.30 -19.01 -7.58
CA ASP A 71 -16.49 -18.10 -6.75
C ASP A 71 -16.75 -18.36 -5.25
N SER A 72 -15.75 -19.00 -4.64
CA SER A 72 -15.69 -19.41 -3.23
C SER A 72 -15.01 -18.36 -2.35
N ARG A 73 -14.82 -17.14 -2.86
CA ARG A 73 -14.11 -16.06 -2.15
C ARG A 73 -14.94 -14.80 -2.07
N ILE A 74 -15.04 -14.27 -0.87
CA ILE A 74 -15.68 -13.00 -0.58
C ILE A 74 -14.61 -12.06 -0.05
N VAL A 75 -14.51 -10.88 -0.67
CA VAL A 75 -13.66 -9.77 -0.27
C VAL A 75 -14.48 -8.85 0.63
N VAL A 76 -13.98 -8.58 1.83
CA VAL A 76 -14.58 -7.71 2.82
C VAL A 76 -13.63 -6.52 3.04
N PRO A 77 -14.02 -5.29 2.69
CA PRO A 77 -13.22 -4.12 3.03
C PRO A 77 -13.12 -3.94 4.54
N VAL A 78 -11.94 -3.61 5.04
CA VAL A 78 -11.63 -3.41 6.46
C VAL A 78 -10.84 -2.12 6.61
N GLN A 79 -11.07 -1.39 7.70
CA GLN A 79 -10.21 -0.28 8.11
C GLN A 79 -9.66 -0.49 9.51
N THR A 80 -8.51 0.11 9.83
CA THR A 80 -8.07 0.26 11.21
C THR A 80 -8.89 1.32 11.93
N VAL A 81 -9.02 1.17 13.26
CA VAL A 81 -9.52 2.22 14.14
C VAL A 81 -8.31 3.00 14.66
N GLY A 82 -8.30 4.32 14.49
CA GLY A 82 -7.20 5.20 14.90
C GLY A 82 -6.62 6.01 13.75
N GLU A 83 -5.55 6.75 14.04
CA GLU A 83 -4.85 7.59 13.07
C GLU A 83 -3.38 7.11 12.94
N PRO A 84 -2.83 7.02 11.71
CA PRO A 84 -3.52 7.18 10.43
C PRO A 84 -4.43 5.99 10.11
N GLU A 85 -5.60 6.24 9.52
CA GLU A 85 -6.53 5.17 9.10
C GLU A 85 -5.91 4.38 7.94
N PHE A 86 -5.83 3.05 8.08
CA PHE A 86 -5.35 2.14 7.05
C PHE A 86 -6.50 1.27 6.54
N SER A 87 -6.74 1.30 5.22
CA SER A 87 -7.76 0.49 4.55
C SER A 87 -7.13 -0.70 3.82
N PHE A 88 -7.68 -1.90 4.05
CA PHE A 88 -7.24 -3.15 3.42
C PHE A 88 -8.43 -4.09 3.20
N ASP A 89 -8.19 -5.23 2.55
CA ASP A 89 -9.22 -6.22 2.26
C ASP A 89 -8.95 -7.54 3.01
N ALA A 90 -9.99 -8.08 3.66
CA ALA A 90 -10.01 -9.44 4.17
C ALA A 90 -10.64 -10.39 3.14
N VAL A 91 -10.10 -11.61 3.02
CA VAL A 91 -10.59 -12.65 2.10
C VAL A 91 -11.21 -13.80 2.88
N VAL A 92 -12.52 -13.98 2.71
CA VAL A 92 -13.32 -15.07 3.30
C VAL A 92 -13.48 -16.17 2.27
N PHE A 93 -13.12 -17.40 2.62
CA PHE A 93 -13.24 -18.59 1.77
C PHE A 93 -14.46 -19.40 2.19
N ILE A 94 -15.34 -19.72 1.23
CA ILE A 94 -16.56 -20.49 1.45
C ILE A 94 -16.57 -21.77 0.61
N SER A 95 -16.99 -22.89 1.18
CA SER A 95 -17.20 -24.13 0.40
C SER A 95 -18.22 -25.06 1.08
N GLY A 96 -18.62 -26.13 0.41
CA GLY A 96 -19.60 -27.11 0.92
C GLY A 96 -21.01 -27.02 0.33
N ASP A 97 -21.87 -27.93 0.76
CA ASP A 97 -23.32 -27.95 0.52
C ASP A 97 -24.05 -28.45 1.80
N PRO A 98 -24.57 -27.55 2.67
CA PRO A 98 -24.66 -26.10 2.49
C PRO A 98 -23.29 -25.40 2.51
N LEU A 99 -23.23 -24.19 1.95
CA LEU A 99 -22.03 -23.35 1.96
C LEU A 99 -21.68 -22.90 3.37
N GLU A 100 -20.42 -23.06 3.76
CA GLU A 100 -19.88 -22.69 5.06
C GLU A 100 -18.57 -21.91 4.92
N ILE A 101 -18.23 -21.08 5.93
CA ILE A 101 -16.93 -20.40 6.01
C ILE A 101 -15.87 -21.45 6.35
N THR A 102 -14.85 -21.54 5.50
CA THR A 102 -13.73 -22.48 5.68
C THR A 102 -12.46 -21.81 6.14
N ASN A 103 -12.26 -20.54 5.79
CA ASN A 103 -11.12 -19.75 6.22
C ASN A 103 -11.42 -18.25 6.08
N ILE A 104 -10.75 -17.43 6.88
CA ILE A 104 -10.67 -15.98 6.71
C ILE A 104 -9.20 -15.59 6.78
N ASN A 105 -8.68 -14.98 5.71
CA ASN A 105 -7.34 -14.45 5.64
C ASN A 105 -7.39 -12.92 5.60
N ILE A 106 -6.78 -12.28 6.60
CA ILE A 106 -6.69 -10.81 6.67
C ILE A 106 -5.28 -10.29 6.34
N ASP A 107 -4.26 -11.15 6.40
CA ASP A 107 -2.85 -10.80 6.23
C ASP A 107 -2.49 -10.58 4.76
N ASN A 108 -2.81 -11.56 3.90
CA ASN A 108 -2.43 -11.54 2.50
C ASN A 108 -3.67 -11.56 1.59
N ALA A 109 -3.86 -10.48 0.84
CA ALA A 109 -5.01 -10.28 -0.04
C ALA A 109 -4.60 -10.09 -1.52
N PRO A 110 -3.80 -10.99 -2.11
CA PRO A 110 -3.00 -10.73 -3.33
C PRO A 110 -3.85 -10.48 -4.61
N GLN A 111 -5.16 -10.68 -4.53
CA GLN A 111 -6.11 -10.53 -5.63
C GLN A 111 -7.27 -9.57 -5.31
N ALA A 112 -7.32 -9.06 -4.08
CA ALA A 112 -8.36 -8.15 -3.61
C ALA A 112 -7.84 -6.71 -3.49
N GLY A 113 -6.55 -6.54 -3.19
CA GLY A 113 -5.93 -5.23 -2.99
C GLY A 113 -4.78 -5.35 -2.00
N LEU A 114 -4.73 -4.41 -1.06
CA LEU A 114 -3.82 -4.47 0.09
C LEU A 114 -4.38 -5.45 1.14
N GLY A 115 -3.50 -6.17 1.82
CA GLY A 115 -3.81 -6.94 3.03
C GLY A 115 -3.30 -6.24 4.27
N LEU A 116 -3.52 -6.84 5.44
CA LEU A 116 -2.94 -6.34 6.70
C LEU A 116 -1.40 -6.34 6.65
N GLY A 117 -0.77 -7.16 5.81
CA GLY A 117 0.68 -7.17 5.68
C GLY A 117 1.31 -5.91 5.10
N ASP A 118 0.50 -5.09 4.45
CA ASP A 118 0.94 -3.77 3.95
C ASP A 118 0.85 -2.68 5.04
N LEU A 119 0.34 -3.00 6.25
CA LEU A 119 0.19 -2.04 7.35
C LEU A 119 1.53 -1.38 7.70
N GLY A 120 2.60 -2.16 7.78
CA GLY A 120 3.92 -1.62 8.11
C GLY A 120 4.35 -0.58 7.10
N GLU A 121 4.37 -0.92 5.81
CA GLU A 121 4.76 0.00 4.74
C GLU A 121 3.89 1.27 4.74
N TYR A 122 2.58 1.11 4.95
CA TYR A 122 1.66 2.23 5.07
C TYR A 122 2.07 3.18 6.21
N LEU A 123 2.28 2.65 7.42
CA LEU A 123 2.58 3.42 8.61
C LEU A 123 3.95 4.11 8.53
N VAL A 124 4.99 3.40 8.08
CA VAL A 124 6.32 4.04 7.93
C VAL A 124 6.32 5.10 6.82
N ARG A 125 5.62 4.86 5.72
CA ARG A 125 5.45 5.88 4.67
C ARG A 125 4.68 7.10 5.17
N HIS A 126 3.65 6.91 6.00
CA HIS A 126 2.89 8.00 6.59
C HIS A 126 3.79 8.91 7.41
N ILE A 127 4.46 8.37 8.44
CA ILE A 127 5.34 9.19 9.30
C ILE A 127 6.52 9.79 8.53
N TYR A 128 7.06 9.10 7.51
CA TYR A 128 8.08 9.64 6.63
C TYR A 128 7.57 10.87 5.85
N THR A 129 6.35 10.79 5.34
CA THR A 129 5.73 11.89 4.59
C THR A 129 5.49 13.09 5.51
N GLU A 130 4.92 12.87 6.69
CA GLU A 130 4.73 13.92 7.70
C GLU A 130 6.05 14.58 8.10
N LYS A 131 7.10 13.77 8.33
CA LYS A 131 8.43 14.26 8.73
C LYS A 131 9.06 15.19 7.68
N TYR A 132 8.92 14.89 6.39
CA TYR A 132 9.60 15.60 5.30
C TYR A 132 8.66 16.43 4.43
N GLN A 133 7.41 16.65 4.85
CA GLN A 133 6.40 17.38 4.08
C GLN A 133 6.91 18.77 3.64
N GLU A 134 7.51 19.53 4.56
CA GLU A 134 8.08 20.85 4.23
C GLU A 134 9.19 20.76 3.18
N ALA A 135 10.08 19.76 3.27
CA ALA A 135 11.15 19.57 2.30
C ALA A 135 10.60 19.20 0.90
N PHE A 136 9.53 18.41 0.85
CA PHE A 136 8.84 18.08 -0.39
C PHE A 136 8.13 19.28 -1.01
N ASP A 137 7.55 20.15 -0.20
CA ASP A 137 6.94 21.39 -0.68
C ASP A 137 7.97 22.39 -1.19
N GLN A 138 9.16 22.43 -0.59
CA GLN A 138 10.29 23.20 -1.11
C GLN A 138 10.79 22.66 -2.46
N LEU A 139 10.84 21.35 -2.66
CA LEU A 139 11.19 20.74 -3.95
C LEU A 139 10.18 21.13 -5.05
N LYS A 140 8.87 21.08 -4.75
CA LYS A 140 7.82 21.52 -5.70
C LYS A 140 7.85 23.02 -5.97
N THR A 141 8.27 23.82 -4.99
CA THR A 141 8.42 25.28 -5.14
C THR A 141 9.66 25.62 -5.98
N PHE A 142 10.75 24.87 -5.81
CA PHE A 142 11.94 24.98 -6.65
C PHE A 142 11.62 24.72 -8.12
N ASP A 143 10.81 23.70 -8.40
CA ASP A 143 10.31 23.44 -9.75
C ASP A 143 8.85 22.97 -9.78
N GLN A 144 7.96 23.82 -10.30
CA GLN A 144 6.53 23.54 -10.41
C GLN A 144 6.17 22.38 -11.38
N HIS A 145 7.12 21.90 -12.17
CA HIS A 145 6.93 20.78 -13.10
C HIS A 145 7.29 19.44 -12.48
N VAL A 146 7.82 19.44 -11.25
CA VAL A 146 8.08 18.24 -10.45
C VAL A 146 6.83 17.86 -9.66
N SER A 147 6.43 16.59 -9.79
CA SER A 147 5.56 15.91 -8.85
C SER A 147 6.32 14.77 -8.16
N ILE A 148 5.98 14.52 -6.90
CA ILE A 148 6.31 13.26 -6.24
C ILE A 148 5.18 12.30 -6.58
N GLU A 149 5.49 11.27 -7.37
CA GLU A 149 4.51 10.27 -7.79
C GLU A 149 4.30 9.22 -6.70
N THR A 150 5.38 8.75 -6.09
CA THR A 150 5.30 7.71 -5.07
C THR A 150 6.51 7.75 -4.14
N ILE A 151 6.30 7.40 -2.88
CA ILE A 151 7.34 7.11 -1.91
C ILE A 151 7.21 5.63 -1.54
N PHE A 152 8.26 4.86 -1.76
CA PHE A 152 8.33 3.44 -1.42
C PHE A 152 9.28 3.25 -0.24
N ILE A 153 8.74 2.65 0.83
CA ILE A 153 9.48 2.26 2.02
C ILE A 153 9.02 0.85 2.37
N ASN A 154 9.94 -0.10 2.29
CA ASN A 154 9.67 -1.47 2.67
C ASN A 154 9.71 -1.53 4.20
N ALA A 155 8.69 -2.14 4.80
CA ALA A 155 8.69 -2.46 6.21
C ALA A 155 9.11 -3.91 6.40
N LEU A 156 9.70 -4.25 7.54
CA LEU A 156 10.06 -5.62 7.88
C LEU A 156 8.85 -6.57 7.83
N THR A 157 7.63 -6.07 8.04
CA THR A 157 6.39 -6.86 7.96
C THR A 157 6.09 -7.42 6.57
N SER A 158 6.61 -6.81 5.51
CA SER A 158 6.40 -7.27 4.13
C SER A 158 7.43 -8.30 3.66
N TYR A 159 8.43 -8.62 4.48
CA TYR A 159 9.42 -9.66 4.18
C TYR A 159 8.88 -11.06 4.47
N TYR A 160 9.52 -12.07 3.85
CA TYR A 160 9.23 -13.47 4.14
C TYR A 160 9.79 -13.85 5.51
N PHE A 161 8.99 -14.59 6.30
CA PHE A 161 9.37 -15.18 7.58
C PHE A 161 9.24 -16.70 7.47
N GLU A 162 10.24 -17.42 7.97
CA GLU A 162 10.20 -18.89 8.06
C GLU A 162 9.23 -19.33 9.17
N GLU A 163 9.18 -18.58 10.26
CA GLU A 163 8.31 -18.83 11.43
C GLU A 163 7.14 -17.83 11.46
N GLU A 164 5.91 -18.33 11.54
CA GLU A 164 4.70 -17.50 11.56
C GLU A 164 4.62 -16.67 12.85
N GLU A 165 5.12 -17.21 13.95
CA GLU A 165 5.16 -16.55 15.26
C GLU A 165 6.01 -15.27 15.25
N GLU A 166 7.13 -15.26 14.51
CA GLU A 166 7.97 -14.07 14.36
C GLU A 166 7.23 -12.95 13.62
N LYS A 167 6.51 -13.31 12.55
CA LYS A 167 5.70 -12.37 11.77
C LYS A 167 4.58 -11.79 12.63
N ILE A 168 3.88 -12.62 13.40
CA ILE A 168 2.82 -12.18 14.31
C ILE A 168 3.39 -11.27 15.41
N ALA A 169 4.54 -11.62 15.99
CA ALA A 169 5.19 -10.78 17.00
C ALA A 169 5.54 -9.39 16.44
N LEU A 170 6.02 -9.31 15.20
CA LEU A 170 6.29 -8.04 14.54
C LEU A 170 5.01 -7.22 14.30
N TYR A 171 3.91 -7.86 13.86
CA TYR A 171 2.62 -7.19 13.76
C TYR A 171 2.13 -6.65 15.11
N GLN A 172 2.23 -7.46 16.16
CA GLN A 172 1.84 -7.02 17.50
C GLN A 172 2.69 -5.84 17.99
N ALA A 173 3.99 -5.84 17.68
CA ALA A 173 4.88 -4.73 18.03
C ALA A 173 4.48 -3.44 17.30
N ILE A 174 4.29 -3.50 15.97
CA ILE A 174 3.90 -2.31 15.20
C ILE A 174 2.50 -1.82 15.57
N SER A 175 1.56 -2.72 15.84
CA SER A 175 0.22 -2.39 16.33
C SER A 175 0.26 -1.73 17.71
N ALA A 176 1.16 -2.16 18.60
CA ALA A 176 1.34 -1.51 19.90
C ALA A 176 1.84 -0.06 19.77
N ASP A 177 2.75 0.21 18.83
CA ASP A 177 3.25 1.56 18.56
C ASP A 177 2.22 2.43 17.83
N TYR A 178 1.43 1.84 16.93
CA TYR A 178 0.27 2.46 16.30
C TYR A 178 -0.81 2.85 17.32
N ASN A 179 -1.20 1.93 18.22
CA ASN A 179 -2.22 2.20 19.25
C ASN A 179 -1.76 3.27 20.27
N GLN A 180 -0.45 3.49 20.41
CA GLN A 180 0.12 4.58 21.21
C GLN A 180 0.14 5.93 20.47
N GLY A 181 -0.26 5.96 19.19
CA GLY A 181 -0.27 7.15 18.35
C GLY A 181 1.12 7.58 17.86
N LYS A 182 2.15 6.73 17.98
CA LYS A 182 3.53 7.11 17.63
C LYS A 182 3.70 7.45 16.16
N PHE A 183 2.92 6.84 15.27
CA PHE A 183 2.96 7.13 13.84
C PHE A 183 2.39 8.51 13.47
N ASN A 184 1.68 9.18 14.38
CA ASN A 184 1.19 10.56 14.19
C ASN A 184 2.16 11.63 14.69
N ASP A 185 3.25 11.24 15.35
CA ASP A 185 4.22 12.17 15.93
C ASP A 185 5.60 11.98 15.27
N PRO A 186 6.03 12.93 14.41
CA PRO A 186 7.33 12.90 13.75
C PRO A 186 8.54 12.87 14.69
N ALA A 187 8.38 13.06 15.99
CA ALA A 187 9.44 12.87 16.98
C ALA A 187 9.84 11.38 17.14
N TYR A 188 8.94 10.44 16.85
CA TYR A 188 9.23 9.00 16.89
C TYR A 188 9.81 8.45 15.59
N TYR A 189 9.97 9.29 14.56
CA TYR A 189 10.41 8.87 13.23
C TYR A 189 11.67 8.00 13.23
N ASP A 190 12.75 8.44 13.87
CA ASP A 190 14.03 7.70 13.86
C ASP A 190 13.91 6.34 14.56
N GLN A 191 13.20 6.29 15.69
CA GLN A 191 12.94 5.07 16.43
C GLN A 191 12.12 4.07 15.61
N LEU A 192 11.06 4.54 14.95
CA LEU A 192 10.16 3.68 14.16
C LEU A 192 10.86 3.13 12.92
N LEU A 193 11.74 3.92 12.28
CA LEU A 193 12.55 3.43 11.17
C LEU A 193 13.57 2.38 11.61
N GLU A 194 14.24 2.59 12.74
CA GLU A 194 15.17 1.60 13.29
C GLU A 194 14.46 0.27 13.61
N ALA A 195 13.24 0.35 14.13
CA ALA A 195 12.46 -0.82 14.53
C ALA A 195 11.85 -1.60 13.35
N TYR A 196 11.38 -0.89 12.31
CA TYR A 196 10.48 -1.48 11.30
C TYR A 196 10.98 -1.41 9.87
N VAL A 197 12.13 -0.79 9.61
CA VAL A 197 12.70 -0.70 8.25
C VAL A 197 14.00 -1.49 8.18
N PRO A 198 14.24 -2.26 7.10
CA PRO A 198 15.52 -2.92 6.90
C PRO A 198 16.66 -1.89 6.91
N GLN A 199 17.77 -2.24 7.54
CA GLN A 199 18.96 -1.38 7.57
C GLN A 199 19.86 -1.61 6.34
N GLN A 200 19.71 -2.76 5.69
CA GLN A 200 20.43 -3.13 4.48
C GLN A 200 19.46 -3.63 3.41
N ASP A 201 19.78 -3.34 2.16
CA ASP A 201 19.06 -3.90 1.02
C ASP A 201 19.36 -5.40 0.91
N SER A 202 18.31 -6.23 0.81
CA SER A 202 18.43 -7.69 0.78
C SER A 202 19.09 -8.23 -0.49
N PHE A 203 19.14 -7.44 -1.57
CA PHE A 203 19.72 -7.85 -2.85
C PHE A 203 21.16 -7.38 -3.01
N THR A 204 21.50 -6.20 -2.49
CA THR A 204 22.84 -5.60 -2.68
C THR A 204 23.73 -5.63 -1.43
N GLU A 205 23.17 -5.91 -0.26
CA GLU A 205 23.82 -5.82 1.07
C GLU A 205 24.31 -4.39 1.43
N GLU A 206 23.96 -3.39 0.61
CA GLU A 206 24.26 -1.98 0.86
C GLU A 206 23.26 -1.38 1.87
N ARG A 207 23.52 -0.18 2.38
CA ARG A 207 22.58 0.53 3.24
C ARG A 207 21.23 0.69 2.52
N TYR A 208 20.15 0.36 3.22
CA TYR A 208 18.81 0.59 2.71
C TYR A 208 18.48 2.09 2.64
N TYR A 209 17.89 2.51 1.52
CA TYR A 209 17.37 3.85 1.34
C TYR A 209 15.92 3.79 0.84
N PRO A 210 15.00 4.56 1.46
CA PRO A 210 13.69 4.84 0.88
C PRO A 210 13.80 5.26 -0.58
N ARG A 211 12.85 4.87 -1.42
CA ARG A 211 12.81 5.29 -2.81
C ARG A 211 11.74 6.36 -3.01
N ILE A 212 12.13 7.49 -3.59
CA ILE A 212 11.23 8.60 -3.94
C ILE A 212 11.18 8.68 -5.47
N SER A 213 10.00 8.45 -6.04
CA SER A 213 9.76 8.58 -7.48
C SER A 213 9.29 10.00 -7.78
N LEU A 214 10.03 10.70 -8.63
CA LEU A 214 9.71 12.03 -9.14
C LEU A 214 9.30 11.95 -10.60
N HIS A 215 8.28 12.70 -10.99
CA HIS A 215 7.94 12.91 -12.39
C HIS A 215 8.14 14.39 -12.75
N VAL A 216 8.79 14.61 -13.89
CA VAL A 216 9.02 15.93 -14.47
C VAL A 216 8.29 15.99 -15.79
N LYS A 217 7.25 16.81 -15.86
CA LYS A 217 6.43 16.92 -17.08
C LYS A 217 6.76 18.18 -17.86
N GLN A 218 7.14 18.02 -19.12
CA GLN A 218 7.32 19.17 -20.01
C GLN A 218 5.99 19.90 -20.21
N PRO A 219 5.94 21.23 -20.02
CA PRO A 219 4.76 22.01 -20.35
C PRO A 219 4.60 22.14 -21.88
N ASN A 220 3.35 22.15 -22.33
CA ASN A 220 3.01 22.32 -23.74
C ASN A 220 3.60 23.63 -24.31
N ARG A 221 4.23 23.55 -25.49
CA ARG A 221 4.74 24.71 -26.26
C ARG A 221 5.75 25.57 -25.48
N SER A 222 6.77 24.94 -24.92
CA SER A 222 7.86 25.60 -24.20
C SER A 222 9.23 25.27 -24.80
N GLU A 223 10.19 26.18 -24.67
CA GLU A 223 11.63 25.90 -24.84
C GLU A 223 12.19 25.14 -23.61
N PHE A 224 11.44 24.15 -23.14
CA PHE A 224 11.78 23.40 -21.93
C PHE A 224 12.63 22.20 -22.31
N ASP A 225 13.90 22.25 -21.96
CA ASP A 225 14.80 21.12 -22.04
C ASP A 225 14.61 20.23 -20.81
N ILE A 226 14.06 19.03 -21.04
CA ILE A 226 13.76 18.06 -19.99
C ILE A 226 15.04 17.50 -19.34
N GLU A 227 16.12 17.33 -20.10
CA GLU A 227 17.40 16.81 -19.60
C GLU A 227 18.07 17.85 -18.70
N GLU A 228 18.15 19.10 -19.17
CA GLU A 228 18.67 20.21 -18.37
C GLU A 228 17.88 20.36 -17.07
N ARG A 229 16.55 20.22 -17.16
CA ARG A 229 15.69 20.33 -16.00
C ARG A 229 15.93 19.23 -14.97
N ILE A 230 16.01 17.98 -15.40
CA ILE A 230 16.33 16.86 -14.50
C ILE A 230 17.68 17.09 -13.83
N ALA A 231 18.69 17.54 -14.58
CA ALA A 231 20.00 17.84 -14.02
C ALA A 231 19.95 18.96 -12.95
N LEU A 232 19.11 19.98 -13.13
CA LEU A 232 18.89 21.02 -12.11
C LEU A 232 18.21 20.47 -10.85
N ILE A 233 17.22 19.59 -11.01
CA ILE A 233 16.53 18.93 -9.89
C ILE A 233 17.51 18.06 -9.09
N ILE A 234 18.35 17.26 -9.78
CA ILE A 234 19.38 16.45 -9.12
C ILE A 234 20.34 17.33 -8.33
N LYS A 235 20.81 18.45 -8.92
CA LYS A 235 21.68 19.42 -8.21
C LYS A 235 20.99 20.01 -6.98
N TYR A 236 19.71 20.33 -7.06
CA TYR A 236 18.93 20.82 -5.92
C TYR A 236 18.84 19.75 -4.82
N ILE A 237 18.52 18.50 -5.17
CA ILE A 237 18.48 17.38 -4.22
C ILE A 237 19.84 17.19 -3.56
N GLN A 238 20.92 17.22 -4.34
CA GLN A 238 22.29 17.10 -3.85
C GLN A 238 22.64 18.20 -2.84
N ALA A 239 22.33 19.46 -3.17
CA ALA A 239 22.70 20.62 -2.36
C ALA A 239 21.74 20.90 -1.17
N SER A 240 20.56 20.27 -1.14
CA SER A 240 19.55 20.51 -0.10
C SER A 240 19.92 19.83 1.21
N ASP A 241 19.98 20.59 2.32
CA ASP A 241 20.23 20.02 3.65
C ASP A 241 18.98 19.46 4.32
N ILE A 242 17.80 19.67 3.74
CA ILE A 242 16.50 19.30 4.33
C ILE A 242 15.85 18.09 3.65
N LEU A 243 16.26 17.76 2.43
CA LEU A 243 15.72 16.62 1.69
C LEU A 243 16.29 15.31 2.25
N PRO A 244 15.45 14.30 2.51
CA PRO A 244 15.88 13.08 3.19
C PRO A 244 16.94 12.29 2.42
N SER A 245 17.72 11.48 3.15
CA SER A 245 18.50 10.41 2.51
C SER A 245 17.54 9.42 1.87
N ALA A 246 17.67 9.24 0.55
CA ALA A 246 16.78 8.44 -0.26
C ALA A 246 17.42 8.19 -1.63
N THR A 247 16.94 7.14 -2.31
CA THR A 247 17.17 6.97 -3.75
C THR A 247 16.04 7.68 -4.50
N TYR A 248 16.38 8.73 -5.24
CA TYR A 248 15.46 9.48 -6.08
C TYR A 248 15.46 8.89 -7.48
N SER A 249 14.34 8.31 -7.90
CA SER A 249 14.10 7.87 -9.28
C SER A 249 13.33 8.95 -10.01
N ILE A 250 13.94 9.55 -11.05
CA ILE A 250 13.40 10.72 -11.73
C ILE A 250 13.02 10.33 -13.15
N VAL A 251 11.75 10.53 -13.50
CA VAL A 251 11.24 10.29 -14.84
C VAL A 251 10.90 11.63 -15.49
N GLY A 252 11.56 11.97 -16.57
CA GLY A 252 11.14 13.05 -17.46
C GLY A 252 10.18 12.55 -18.52
N THR A 253 9.15 13.31 -18.85
CA THR A 253 8.32 13.05 -20.03
C THR A 253 8.16 14.32 -20.86
N ASP A 254 8.53 14.22 -22.12
CA ASP A 254 8.44 15.32 -23.08
C ASP A 254 7.04 15.40 -23.73
N ASN A 255 6.83 16.42 -24.57
CA ASN A 255 5.56 16.63 -25.28
C ASN A 255 5.23 15.57 -26.36
N LYS A 256 6.14 14.63 -26.64
CA LYS A 256 5.95 13.51 -27.56
C LYS A 256 5.81 12.16 -26.83
N ASP A 257 5.67 12.20 -25.50
CA ASP A 257 5.68 11.03 -24.62
C ASP A 257 7.03 10.25 -24.64
N GLU A 258 8.12 10.86 -25.10
CA GLU A 258 9.46 10.33 -24.92
C GLU A 258 9.87 10.46 -23.46
N ARG A 259 10.54 9.42 -22.93
CA ARG A 259 10.85 9.30 -21.50
C ARG A 259 12.34 9.25 -21.24
N ILE A 260 12.77 9.98 -20.21
CA ILE A 260 14.13 9.98 -19.69
C ILE A 260 14.08 9.45 -18.26
N TYR A 261 15.01 8.57 -17.92
CA TYR A 261 15.08 7.94 -16.62
C TYR A 261 16.43 8.24 -15.99
N GLU A 262 16.41 8.87 -14.83
CA GLU A 262 17.59 9.18 -14.03
C GLU A 262 17.42 8.65 -12.61
N SER A 263 18.53 8.37 -11.94
CA SER A 263 18.54 7.93 -10.55
C SER A 263 19.66 8.62 -9.79
N TYR A 264 19.35 9.12 -8.59
CA TYR A 264 20.32 9.75 -7.70
C TYR A 264 20.08 9.33 -6.25
N THR A 265 21.12 8.82 -5.58
CA THR A 265 21.04 8.49 -4.16
C THR A 265 21.66 9.63 -3.34
N LYS A 266 20.84 10.21 -2.46
CA LYS A 266 21.29 11.20 -1.48
C LYS A 266 21.65 10.50 -0.18
N GLU A 267 22.85 10.77 0.31
CA GLU A 267 23.35 10.25 1.59
C GLU A 267 23.80 11.41 2.48
N TYR A 268 23.46 11.37 3.77
CA TYR A 268 24.13 12.19 4.77
C TYR A 268 25.31 11.40 5.35
N GLU A 269 26.50 12.00 5.34
CA GLU A 269 27.64 11.47 6.11
C GLU A 269 27.25 11.44 7.59
N LYS A 270 27.27 10.26 8.23
CA LYS A 270 27.22 10.20 9.70
C LYS A 270 28.45 10.96 10.19
N LYS A 271 28.25 12.12 10.82
CA LYS A 271 29.31 12.72 11.63
C LYS A 271 29.76 11.65 12.62
N GLN A 272 31.01 11.24 12.55
CA GLN A 272 31.62 10.39 13.56
C GLN A 272 31.57 11.16 14.88
N GLU A 273 30.58 10.88 15.71
CA GLU A 273 30.66 11.25 17.12
C GLU A 273 31.77 10.40 17.72
N SER A 274 32.91 11.06 17.92
CA SER A 274 34.05 10.49 18.65
C SER A 274 33.65 10.46 20.12
N PHE A 275 33.52 9.26 20.67
CA PHE A 275 33.52 9.02 22.11
C PHE A 275 34.91 9.22 22.69
#